data_AF-A0A8D0L3J3-F1
#
_entry.id   AF-A0A8D0L3J3-F1
#
_cell.length_a   1.000
_cell.length_b   1.000
_cell.length_c   1.000
_cell.angle_alpha   90.00
_cell.angle_beta   90.00
_cell.angle_gamma   90.00
#
_symmetry.space_group_name_H-M   'P 1'
#
loop_
_entity.id
_entity.type
_entity.pdbx_description
1 polymer ?
#
loop_
_entity_poly.entity_id
_entity_poly.type
_entity_poly.pdbx_seq_one_letter_code
_entity_poly.pdbx_strand_id
1 'polypeptide(L)'
;MNHVCDTAGVIIDGYPLTKRQVNLLEAMRIIPVKIFELQLDAKEVFRRALLDKPPYPIHDSSQILSVRNSCYKMHIDEIRAYYEDQHQNWCVVDAFHSKWWVWNKVLEEAQMITKEIQLYLHSNNVFNLQGVAAALIKAMNEVGCLKPKFPFLSVKKTALLFLAYHLKAFNPRSSDYVRKKYKKKLDKFIDHCELIPYLGTKMTRKYKEPQNRPIDFDHKLRIFFSLKYVDLASLNGS
;
A
#
# COMPACT_ATOMS: atom_id res chain seq x y z
N MET A 1 -19.44 0.70 9.91
CA MET A 1 -19.14 -0.73 10.06
C MET A 1 -17.65 -0.85 10.26
N ASN A 2 -17.22 -1.30 11.44
CA ASN A 2 -15.80 -1.52 11.74
C ASN A 2 -15.37 -2.75 10.95
N HIS A 3 -14.75 -2.56 9.78
CA HIS A 3 -13.97 -3.60 9.14
C HIS A 3 -12.69 -3.78 9.96
N VAL A 4 -12.81 -4.46 11.10
CA VAL A 4 -11.66 -5.14 11.67
C VAL A 4 -11.31 -6.19 10.64
N CYS A 5 -10.22 -5.97 9.90
CA CYS A 5 -9.66 -7.01 9.05
C CYS A 5 -9.31 -8.18 9.96
N ASP A 6 -10.17 -9.20 9.99
CA ASP A 6 -9.84 -10.43 10.67
C ASP A 6 -8.58 -10.98 10.00
N THR A 7 -7.51 -11.09 10.78
CA THR A 7 -6.20 -11.52 10.27
C THR A 7 -6.13 -13.05 10.22
N ALA A 8 -7.20 -13.73 10.67
CA ALA A 8 -7.38 -15.16 10.50
C ALA A 8 -7.67 -15.47 9.03
N GLY A 9 -6.76 -16.20 8.37
CA GLY A 9 -6.96 -16.69 7.00
C GLY A 9 -8.12 -17.68 6.90
N VAL A 10 -8.52 -17.99 5.67
CA VAL A 10 -9.61 -18.94 5.36
C VAL A 10 -9.06 -20.14 4.62
N ILE A 11 -9.55 -21.34 4.96
CA ILE A 11 -9.27 -22.57 4.22
C ILE A 11 -10.44 -22.83 3.27
N ILE A 12 -10.13 -23.00 1.99
CA ILE A 12 -11.10 -23.38 0.96
C ILE A 12 -10.85 -24.86 0.66
N ASP A 13 -11.75 -25.72 1.13
CA ASP A 13 -11.68 -27.17 0.90
C ASP A 13 -12.50 -27.56 -0.35
N GLY A 14 -11.90 -28.34 -1.25
CA GLY A 14 -12.56 -28.84 -2.46
C GLY A 14 -12.87 -27.79 -3.54
N TYR A 15 -12.19 -26.64 -3.55
CA TYR A 15 -12.40 -25.58 -4.55
C TYR A 15 -11.10 -24.77 -4.76
N PRO A 16 -10.71 -24.40 -5.99
CA PRO A 16 -11.41 -24.62 -7.26
C PRO A 16 -11.08 -25.99 -7.89
N LEU A 17 -12.06 -26.58 -8.56
CA LEU A 17 -11.96 -27.84 -9.31
C LEU A 17 -12.22 -27.67 -10.81
N THR A 18 -12.62 -26.48 -11.26
CA THR A 18 -12.88 -26.18 -12.68
C THR A 18 -12.34 -24.80 -13.05
N LYS A 19 -12.04 -24.58 -14.33
CA LYS A 19 -11.59 -23.28 -14.85
C LYS A 19 -12.57 -22.14 -14.57
N ARG A 20 -13.88 -22.41 -14.66
CA ARG A 20 -14.91 -21.43 -14.30
C ARG A 20 -14.77 -20.96 -12.86
N GLN A 21 -14.45 -21.86 -11.95
CA GLN A 21 -14.27 -21.54 -10.52
C GLN A 21 -13.00 -20.72 -10.27
N VAL A 22 -11.91 -21.03 -10.98
CA VAL A 22 -10.68 -20.21 -10.99
C VAL A 22 -11.00 -18.78 -11.43
N ASN A 23 -11.70 -18.62 -12.57
CA ASN A 23 -12.08 -17.30 -13.07
C ASN A 23 -12.96 -16.51 -12.08
N LEU A 24 -13.82 -17.20 -11.32
CA LEU A 24 -14.63 -16.55 -10.28
C LEU A 24 -13.77 -16.05 -9.11
N LEU A 25 -12.77 -16.82 -8.68
CA LEU A 25 -11.83 -16.38 -7.64
C LEU A 25 -11.06 -15.14 -8.08
N GLU A 26 -10.57 -15.14 -9.32
CA GLU A 26 -9.85 -13.99 -9.90
C GLU A 26 -10.72 -12.75 -10.02
N ALA A 27 -11.95 -12.90 -10.49
CA ALA A 27 -12.91 -11.80 -10.58
C ALA A 27 -13.18 -11.17 -9.21
N MET A 28 -13.18 -11.99 -8.16
CA MET A 28 -13.32 -11.55 -6.76
C MET A 28 -11.99 -11.15 -6.11
N ARG A 29 -10.87 -11.23 -6.86
CA ARG A 29 -9.50 -10.97 -6.39
C ARG A 29 -9.10 -11.83 -5.19
N ILE A 30 -9.63 -13.04 -5.12
CA ILE A 30 -9.26 -14.04 -4.13
C ILE A 30 -8.18 -14.91 -4.75
N ILE A 31 -6.95 -14.82 -4.25
CA ILE A 31 -5.82 -15.65 -4.71
C ILE A 31 -5.37 -16.49 -3.50
N PRO A 32 -5.42 -17.83 -3.59
CA PRO A 32 -4.90 -18.68 -2.52
C PRO A 32 -3.42 -18.41 -2.26
N VAL A 33 -3.04 -18.31 -1.00
CA VAL A 33 -1.62 -18.14 -0.62
C VAL A 33 -0.84 -19.44 -0.87
N LYS A 34 -1.48 -20.58 -0.63
CA LYS A 34 -0.94 -21.92 -0.91
C LYS A 34 -2.09 -22.86 -1.23
N ILE A 35 -1.86 -23.80 -2.13
CA ILE A 35 -2.79 -24.87 -2.50
C ILE A 35 -2.10 -26.19 -2.20
N PHE A 36 -2.77 -27.06 -1.42
CA PHE A 36 -2.26 -28.38 -1.10
C PHE A 36 -3.07 -29.43 -1.85
N GLU A 37 -2.40 -30.18 -2.73
CA GLU A 37 -2.98 -31.34 -3.41
C GLU A 37 -2.53 -32.62 -2.72
N LEU A 38 -3.49 -33.39 -2.22
CA LEU A 38 -3.24 -34.71 -1.64
C LEU A 38 -3.15 -35.75 -2.76
N GLN A 39 -1.93 -36.14 -3.12
CA GLN A 39 -1.70 -37.10 -4.19
C GLN A 39 -1.96 -38.53 -3.71
N LEU A 40 -2.86 -39.21 -4.40
CA LEU A 40 -3.22 -40.62 -4.21
C LEU A 40 -3.57 -41.24 -5.56
N ASP A 41 -3.33 -42.54 -5.72
CA ASP A 41 -3.78 -43.26 -6.90
C ASP A 41 -5.28 -43.58 -6.81
N ALA A 42 -5.93 -43.70 -7.97
CA ALA A 42 -7.38 -43.90 -8.02
C ALA A 42 -7.84 -45.17 -7.29
N LYS A 43 -6.99 -46.21 -7.24
CA LYS A 43 -7.28 -47.46 -6.54
C LYS A 43 -7.36 -47.22 -5.03
N GLU A 44 -6.40 -46.52 -4.44
CA GLU A 44 -6.41 -46.21 -3.01
C GLU A 44 -7.51 -45.21 -2.67
N VAL A 45 -7.79 -44.22 -3.53
CA VAL A 45 -8.93 -43.30 -3.36
C VAL A 45 -10.25 -44.08 -3.25
N PHE A 46 -10.50 -45.01 -4.18
CA PHE A 46 -11.72 -45.82 -4.15
C PHE A 46 -11.78 -46.74 -2.94
N ARG A 47 -10.65 -47.35 -2.57
CA ARG A 47 -10.57 -48.21 -1.37
C ARG A 47 -10.93 -47.42 -0.11
N ARG A 48 -10.39 -46.20 0.06
CA ARG A 48 -10.68 -45.35 1.22
C ARG A 48 -12.12 -44.86 1.22
N ALA A 49 -12.64 -44.42 0.08
CA ALA A 49 -14.02 -43.94 -0.04
C ALA A 49 -15.07 -45.02 0.29
N LEU A 50 -14.83 -46.27 -0.12
CA LEU A 50 -15.73 -47.39 0.17
C LEU A 50 -15.66 -47.87 1.63
N LEU A 51 -14.53 -47.64 2.31
CA LEU A 51 -14.36 -47.98 3.72
C LEU A 51 -14.83 -46.87 4.66
N ASP A 52 -14.95 -45.64 4.14
CA ASP A 52 -15.39 -44.51 4.93
C ASP A 52 -16.87 -44.68 5.32
N LYS A 53 -17.16 -44.40 6.59
CA LYS A 53 -18.52 -44.51 7.15
C LYS A 53 -18.94 -43.14 7.63
N PRO A 54 -19.44 -42.29 6.72
CA PRO A 54 -19.87 -40.95 7.10
C PRO A 54 -21.04 -41.02 8.09
N PRO A 55 -21.18 -40.02 8.97
CA PRO A 55 -22.28 -39.95 9.93
C PRO A 55 -23.65 -39.70 9.27
N TYR A 56 -23.67 -39.49 7.95
CA TYR A 56 -24.86 -39.29 7.13
C TYR A 56 -24.74 -40.04 5.81
N PRO A 57 -25.84 -40.45 5.17
CA PRO A 57 -25.80 -41.15 3.87
C PRO A 57 -25.17 -40.29 2.78
N ILE A 58 -24.11 -40.80 2.14
CA ILE A 58 -23.48 -40.19 0.97
C ILE A 58 -23.66 -41.13 -0.22
N HIS A 59 -23.97 -40.58 -1.40
CA HIS A 59 -24.07 -41.34 -2.65
C HIS A 59 -22.68 -41.60 -3.25
N ASP A 60 -21.93 -42.52 -2.63
CA ASP A 60 -20.58 -42.92 -3.06
C ASP A 60 -20.55 -44.34 -3.62
N SER A 61 -21.49 -44.65 -4.53
CA SER A 61 -21.38 -45.88 -5.31
C SER A 61 -20.10 -45.88 -6.15
N SER A 62 -19.58 -47.06 -6.47
CA SER A 62 -18.36 -47.18 -7.29
C SER A 62 -18.48 -46.47 -8.64
N GLN A 63 -19.67 -46.46 -9.24
CA GLN A 63 -19.96 -45.74 -10.48
C GLN A 63 -19.83 -44.21 -10.28
N ILE A 64 -20.38 -43.67 -9.19
CA ILE A 64 -20.31 -42.23 -8.89
C ILE A 64 -18.87 -41.81 -8.60
N LEU A 65 -18.13 -42.60 -7.81
CA LEU A 65 -16.72 -42.35 -7.52
C LEU A 65 -15.87 -42.35 -8.81
N SER A 66 -16.14 -43.26 -9.73
CA SER A 66 -15.47 -43.31 -11.04
C SER A 66 -15.72 -42.06 -11.87
N VAL A 67 -16.97 -41.60 -11.94
CA VAL A 67 -17.33 -40.37 -12.67
C VAL A 67 -16.66 -39.16 -12.03
N ARG A 68 -16.71 -39.01 -10.69
CA ARG A 68 -16.07 -37.91 -9.97
C ARG A 68 -14.56 -37.85 -10.20
N ASN A 69 -13.88 -38.99 -10.07
CA ASN A 69 -12.44 -39.07 -10.30
C ASN A 69 -12.07 -38.73 -11.76
N SER A 70 -12.91 -39.13 -12.72
CA SER A 70 -12.71 -38.77 -14.14
C SER A 70 -12.87 -37.26 -14.35
N CYS A 71 -13.93 -36.65 -13.81
CA CYS A 71 -14.15 -35.20 -13.89
C CYS A 71 -13.03 -34.39 -13.24
N TYR A 72 -12.51 -34.84 -12.09
CA TYR A 72 -11.36 -34.23 -11.42
C TYR A 72 -10.13 -34.25 -12.33
N LYS A 73 -9.76 -35.43 -12.86
CA LYS A 73 -8.61 -35.60 -13.73
C LYS A 73 -8.69 -34.78 -15.01
N MET A 74 -9.89 -34.54 -15.53
CA MET A 74 -10.07 -33.71 -16.73
C MET A 74 -9.61 -32.26 -16.55
N HIS A 75 -9.72 -31.69 -15.34
CA HIS A 75 -9.51 -30.26 -15.11
C HIS A 75 -8.31 -29.95 -14.24
N ILE A 76 -7.92 -30.86 -13.34
CA ILE A 76 -6.91 -30.57 -12.32
C ILE A 76 -5.54 -30.25 -12.92
N ASP A 77 -5.13 -30.92 -13.99
CA ASP A 77 -3.82 -30.69 -14.60
C ASP A 77 -3.70 -29.30 -15.21
N GLU A 78 -4.77 -28.80 -15.85
CA GLU A 78 -4.83 -27.43 -16.37
C GLU A 78 -4.79 -26.40 -15.23
N ILE A 79 -5.56 -26.64 -14.17
CA ILE A 79 -5.61 -25.73 -13.00
C ILE A 79 -4.27 -25.71 -12.27
N ARG A 80 -3.65 -26.88 -12.08
CA ARG A 80 -2.33 -27.00 -11.47
C ARG A 80 -1.30 -26.22 -12.28
N ALA A 81 -1.26 -26.44 -13.60
CA ALA A 81 -0.33 -25.73 -14.48
C ALA A 81 -0.52 -24.22 -14.39
N TYR A 82 -1.76 -23.74 -14.32
CA TYR A 82 -2.07 -22.32 -14.18
C TYR A 82 -1.53 -21.72 -12.86
N TYR A 83 -1.86 -22.33 -11.72
CA TYR A 83 -1.44 -21.82 -10.41
C TYR A 83 0.08 -21.95 -10.20
N GLU A 84 0.69 -23.00 -10.74
CA GLU A 84 2.14 -23.14 -10.70
C GLU A 84 2.80 -22.02 -11.51
N ASP A 85 2.43 -21.84 -12.78
CA ASP A 85 3.01 -20.81 -13.66
C ASP A 85 2.81 -19.37 -13.13
N GLN A 86 1.60 -19.05 -12.67
CA GLN A 86 1.26 -17.67 -12.28
C GLN A 86 1.65 -17.32 -10.84
N HIS A 87 1.65 -18.29 -9.93
CA HIS A 87 1.73 -18.01 -8.50
C HIS A 87 2.75 -18.85 -7.74
N GLN A 88 3.27 -19.95 -8.31
CA GLN A 88 4.23 -20.86 -7.65
C GLN A 88 3.76 -21.28 -6.24
N ASN A 89 2.44 -21.45 -6.11
CA ASN A 89 1.76 -21.66 -4.83
C ASN A 89 1.14 -23.06 -4.70
N TRP A 90 1.41 -23.98 -5.63
CA TRP A 90 0.94 -25.36 -5.55
C TRP A 90 1.90 -26.22 -4.74
N CYS A 91 1.37 -27.13 -3.93
CA CYS A 91 2.15 -28.06 -3.13
C CYS A 91 1.50 -29.44 -3.19
N VAL A 92 2.20 -30.39 -3.79
CA VAL A 92 1.76 -31.79 -3.83
C VAL A 92 2.25 -32.50 -2.57
N VAL A 93 1.33 -33.13 -1.85
CA VAL A 93 1.61 -33.88 -0.63
C VAL A 93 1.24 -35.34 -0.83
N ASP A 94 2.19 -36.24 -0.60
CA ASP A 94 1.96 -37.67 -0.71
C ASP A 94 1.03 -38.16 0.42
N ALA A 95 -0.18 -38.58 0.03
CA ALA A 95 -1.21 -39.02 0.96
C ALA A 95 -1.25 -40.55 1.17
N PHE A 96 -0.23 -41.29 0.73
CA PHE A 96 0.03 -42.66 1.19
C PHE A 96 0.54 -42.74 2.63
N HIS A 97 1.08 -41.64 3.15
CA HIS A 97 1.57 -41.54 4.52
C HIS A 97 0.44 -41.48 5.56
N SER A 98 0.80 -41.61 6.84
CA SER A 98 -0.15 -41.50 7.94
C SER A 98 -0.73 -40.09 8.03
N LYS A 99 -1.95 -39.96 8.60
CA LYS A 99 -2.59 -38.64 8.82
C LYS A 99 -1.67 -37.67 9.56
N TRP A 100 -0.90 -38.17 10.54
CA TRP A 100 0.03 -37.37 11.33
C TRP A 100 1.19 -36.83 10.49
N TRP A 101 1.75 -37.66 9.61
CA TRP A 101 2.81 -37.21 8.70
C TRP A 101 2.30 -36.13 7.73
N VAL A 102 1.13 -36.35 7.12
CA VAL A 102 0.50 -35.38 6.22
C VAL A 102 0.23 -34.07 6.95
N TRP A 103 -0.28 -34.15 8.19
CA TRP A 103 -0.53 -32.98 9.02
C TRP A 103 0.76 -32.19 9.32
N ASN A 104 1.85 -32.87 9.72
CA ASN A 104 3.13 -32.20 9.96
C ASN A 104 3.66 -31.54 8.70
N LYS A 105 3.60 -32.24 7.55
CA LYS A 105 4.09 -31.68 6.30
C LYS A 105 3.33 -30.41 5.90
N VAL A 106 2.00 -30.43 5.98
CA VAL A 106 1.17 -29.24 5.71
C VAL A 106 1.43 -28.14 6.73
N LEU A 107 1.60 -28.48 8.01
CA LEU A 107 1.90 -27.51 9.06
C LEU A 107 3.24 -26.81 8.83
N GLU A 108 4.29 -27.56 8.50
CA GLU A 108 5.62 -27.01 8.21
C GLU A 108 5.57 -26.00 7.06
N GLU A 109 4.91 -26.37 5.95
CA GLU A 109 4.73 -25.48 4.79
C GLU A 109 3.93 -24.22 5.17
N ALA A 110 2.82 -24.36 5.91
CA ALA A 110 2.01 -23.23 6.36
C ALA A 110 2.78 -22.29 7.30
N GLN A 111 3.62 -22.85 8.18
CA GLN A 111 4.47 -22.06 9.08
C GLN A 111 5.54 -21.29 8.31
N MET A 112 6.15 -21.90 7.30
CA MET A 112 7.15 -21.23 6.44
C MET A 112 6.55 -20.02 5.74
N ILE A 113 5.37 -20.18 5.13
CA ILE A 113 4.65 -19.11 4.46
C ILE A 113 4.29 -17.98 5.43
N THR A 114 3.82 -18.34 6.62
CA THR A 114 3.46 -17.34 7.65
C THR A 114 4.69 -16.52 8.04
N LYS A 115 5.86 -17.16 8.21
CA LYS A 115 7.12 -16.46 8.50
C LYS A 115 7.52 -15.52 7.37
N GLU A 116 7.42 -15.94 6.11
CA GLU A 116 7.75 -15.09 4.95
C GLU A 116 6.85 -13.86 4.87
N ILE A 117 5.53 -14.03 5.03
CA ILE A 117 4.58 -12.92 5.05
C ILE A 117 4.89 -11.98 6.21
N GLN A 118 5.15 -12.52 7.40
CA GLN A 118 5.52 -11.72 8.55
C GLN A 118 6.81 -10.92 8.29
N LEU A 119 7.86 -11.55 7.78
CA LEU A 119 9.12 -10.86 7.44
C LEU A 119 8.89 -9.74 6.43
N TYR A 120 8.14 -10.01 5.35
CA TYR A 120 7.81 -9.00 4.35
C TYR A 120 7.08 -7.79 4.97
N LEU A 121 6.07 -8.05 5.80
CA LEU A 121 5.29 -7.00 6.45
C LEU A 121 6.13 -6.19 7.44
N HIS A 122 6.97 -6.84 8.25
CA HIS A 122 7.81 -6.14 9.23
C HIS A 122 8.88 -5.30 8.53
N SER A 123 9.61 -5.85 7.56
CA SER A 123 10.68 -5.12 6.87
C SER A 123 10.16 -3.94 6.05
N ASN A 124 9.04 -4.09 5.33
CA ASN A 124 8.51 -3.01 4.49
C ASN A 124 7.74 -1.94 5.28
N ASN A 125 6.97 -2.31 6.30
CA ASN A 125 6.24 -1.34 7.12
C ASN A 125 7.20 -0.51 7.98
N VAL A 126 8.21 -1.13 8.61
CA VAL A 126 9.15 -0.39 9.46
C VAL A 126 9.96 0.60 8.63
N PHE A 127 10.49 0.19 7.46
CA PHE A 127 11.36 1.06 6.66
C PHE A 127 10.61 2.21 5.97
N ASN A 128 9.46 1.96 5.33
CA ASN A 128 8.76 3.01 4.57
C ASN A 128 7.91 3.93 5.46
N LEU A 129 7.22 3.41 6.47
CA LEU A 129 6.36 4.25 7.31
C LEU A 129 7.18 5.14 8.24
N GLN A 130 8.31 4.66 8.79
CA GLN A 130 9.15 5.50 9.64
C GLN A 130 9.76 6.67 8.85
N GLY A 131 10.24 6.44 7.62
CA GLY A 131 10.83 7.48 6.79
C GLY A 131 9.83 8.58 6.40
N VAL A 132 8.65 8.21 5.92
CA VAL A 132 7.62 9.18 5.50
C VAL A 132 6.98 9.87 6.71
N ALA A 133 6.69 9.14 7.79
CA ALA A 133 6.12 9.73 9.00
C ALA A 133 7.09 10.72 9.65
N ALA A 134 8.37 10.38 9.76
CA ALA A 134 9.37 11.30 10.32
C ALA A 134 9.49 12.59 9.49
N ALA A 135 9.48 12.49 8.15
CA ALA A 135 9.51 13.65 7.27
C ALA A 135 8.27 14.54 7.43
N LEU A 136 7.07 13.94 7.53
CA LEU A 136 5.82 14.66 7.76
C LEU A 136 5.79 15.33 9.13
N ILE A 137 6.17 14.63 10.19
CA ILE A 137 6.22 15.17 11.56
C ILE A 137 7.16 16.37 11.60
N LYS A 138 8.35 16.26 11.00
CA LYS A 138 9.32 17.37 10.93
C LYS A 138 8.74 18.58 10.20
N ALA A 139 8.16 18.37 9.01
CA ALA A 139 7.57 19.44 8.22
C ALA A 139 6.39 20.11 8.94
N MET A 140 5.53 19.33 9.60
CA MET A 140 4.41 19.83 10.39
C MET A 140 4.86 20.60 11.63
N ASN A 141 5.92 20.16 12.31
CA ASN A 141 6.51 20.87 13.43
C ASN A 141 7.04 22.24 12.98
N GLU A 142 7.77 22.30 11.86
CA GLU A 142 8.26 23.56 11.30
C GLU A 142 7.11 24.49 10.89
N VAL A 143 6.04 23.98 10.27
CA VAL A 143 4.82 24.77 10.02
C VAL A 143 4.21 25.31 11.31
N GLY A 144 4.17 24.51 12.37
CA GLY A 144 3.64 24.89 13.67
C GLY A 144 4.45 25.99 14.37
N CYS A 145 5.78 25.95 14.23
CA CYS A 145 6.69 26.97 14.76
C CYS A 145 6.64 28.27 13.94
N LEU A 146 6.73 28.17 12.61
CA LEU A 146 6.82 29.32 11.70
C LEU A 146 5.45 30.00 11.49
N LYS A 147 4.35 29.24 11.55
CA LYS A 147 2.98 29.70 11.27
C LYS A 147 2.89 30.54 9.98
N PRO A 148 3.41 30.04 8.84
CA PRO A 148 3.56 30.85 7.65
C PRO A 148 2.21 31.33 7.13
N LYS A 149 2.18 32.59 6.65
CA LYS A 149 1.04 33.17 5.96
C LYS A 149 1.49 33.78 4.64
N PHE A 150 1.19 33.10 3.54
CA PHE A 150 1.55 33.61 2.22
C PHE A 150 0.53 34.69 1.79
N PRO A 151 0.98 35.82 1.21
CA PRO A 151 0.10 36.86 0.70
C PRO A 151 -1.03 36.32 -0.18
N PHE A 152 -2.26 36.75 0.11
CA PHE A 152 -3.48 36.39 -0.63
C PHE A 152 -3.89 34.91 -0.63
N LEU A 153 -3.17 34.02 0.08
CA LEU A 153 -3.56 32.63 0.25
C LEU A 153 -4.19 32.36 1.63
N SER A 154 -5.06 31.36 1.70
CA SER A 154 -5.59 30.90 2.99
C SER A 154 -4.47 30.25 3.82
N VAL A 155 -4.64 30.20 5.15
CA VAL A 155 -3.67 29.55 6.06
C VAL A 155 -3.49 28.09 5.66
N LYS A 156 -4.60 27.40 5.37
CA LYS A 156 -4.59 26.00 4.90
C LYS A 156 -3.78 25.82 3.62
N LYS A 157 -4.00 26.67 2.60
CA LYS A 157 -3.25 26.60 1.33
C LYS A 157 -1.76 26.90 1.54
N THR A 158 -1.43 27.87 2.39
CA THR A 158 -0.05 28.22 2.74
C THR A 158 0.67 27.03 3.41
N ALA A 159 0.05 26.42 4.42
CA ALA A 159 0.61 25.27 5.12
C ALA A 159 0.84 24.08 4.18
N LEU A 160 -0.11 23.80 3.27
CA LEU A 160 0.04 22.72 2.29
C LEU A 160 1.20 22.96 1.31
N LEU A 161 1.37 24.20 0.83
CA LEU A 161 2.50 24.55 -0.05
C LEU A 161 3.84 24.43 0.68
N PHE A 162 3.90 24.88 1.94
CA PHE A 162 5.09 24.70 2.77
C PHE A 162 5.45 23.22 2.91
N LEU A 163 4.47 22.38 3.30
CA LEU A 163 4.66 20.93 3.43
C LEU A 163 5.15 20.31 2.12
N ALA A 164 4.54 20.67 0.99
CA ALA A 164 4.94 20.16 -0.32
C ALA A 164 6.38 20.54 -0.68
N TYR A 165 6.78 21.79 -0.47
CA TYR A 165 8.15 22.24 -0.72
C TYR A 165 9.16 21.60 0.23
N HIS A 166 8.84 21.52 1.52
CA HIS A 166 9.67 20.88 2.54
C HIS A 166 9.92 19.41 2.22
N LEU A 167 8.86 18.65 1.96
CA LEU A 167 8.97 17.23 1.60
C LEU A 167 9.82 17.03 0.34
N LYS A 168 9.70 17.89 -0.68
CA LYS A 168 10.52 17.80 -1.90
C LYS A 168 11.98 18.23 -1.67
N ALA A 169 12.23 19.22 -0.83
CA ALA A 169 13.56 19.72 -0.52
C ALA A 169 14.39 18.72 0.31
N PHE A 170 13.73 17.96 1.18
CA PHE A 170 14.39 17.06 2.13
C PHE A 170 14.19 15.56 1.84
N ASN A 171 13.64 15.18 0.67
CA ASN A 171 13.51 13.77 0.30
C ASN A 171 14.88 13.16 -0.06
N PRO A 172 15.42 12.20 0.72
CA PRO A 172 16.73 11.59 0.46
C PRO A 172 16.76 10.79 -0.85
N ARG A 173 15.60 10.33 -1.36
CA ARG A 173 15.48 9.60 -2.63
C ARG A 173 15.46 10.50 -3.86
N SER A 174 15.29 11.82 -3.70
CA SER A 174 15.36 12.78 -4.82
C SER A 174 16.81 13.08 -5.21
N SER A 175 17.06 13.45 -6.47
CA SER A 175 18.40 13.88 -6.89
C SER A 175 18.84 15.16 -6.18
N ASP A 176 20.16 15.36 -6.06
CA ASP A 176 20.74 16.58 -5.45
C ASP A 176 20.26 17.85 -6.13
N TYR A 177 20.14 17.83 -7.46
CA TYR A 177 19.61 18.92 -8.24
C TYR A 177 18.18 19.28 -7.81
N VAL A 178 17.30 18.28 -7.71
CA VAL A 178 15.90 18.46 -7.29
C VAL A 178 15.82 19.01 -5.87
N ARG A 179 16.58 18.43 -4.93
CA ARG A 179 16.61 18.92 -3.54
C ARG A 179 17.04 20.38 -3.45
N LYS A 180 18.15 20.76 -4.11
CA LYS A 180 18.64 22.14 -4.15
C LYS A 180 17.62 23.09 -4.76
N LYS A 181 16.97 22.69 -5.85
CA LYS A 181 15.90 23.46 -6.50
C LYS A 181 14.74 23.73 -5.57
N TYR A 182 14.21 22.70 -4.90
CA TYR A 182 13.08 22.85 -4.01
C TYR A 182 13.43 23.55 -2.69
N LYS A 183 14.67 23.42 -2.21
CA LYS A 183 15.17 24.22 -1.09
C LYS A 183 15.14 25.72 -1.40
N LYS A 184 15.64 26.13 -2.58
CA LYS A 184 15.53 27.53 -3.04
C LYS A 184 14.08 28.01 -3.17
N LYS A 185 13.17 27.14 -3.64
CA LYS A 185 11.74 27.47 -3.72
C LYS A 185 11.12 27.64 -2.32
N LEU A 186 11.51 26.78 -1.36
CA LEU A 186 11.07 26.87 0.03
C LEU A 186 11.56 28.16 0.69
N ASP A 187 12.84 28.50 0.55
CA ASP A 187 13.42 29.71 1.14
C ASP A 187 12.70 30.96 0.60
N LYS A 188 12.53 31.06 -0.73
CA LYS A 188 11.78 32.16 -1.36
C LYS A 188 10.31 32.21 -0.90
N PHE A 189 9.69 31.05 -0.68
CA PHE A 189 8.32 30.98 -0.17
C PHE A 189 8.22 31.52 1.27
N ILE A 190 9.19 31.20 2.12
CA ILE A 190 9.29 31.74 3.49
C ILE A 190 9.50 33.25 3.44
N ASP A 191 10.41 33.75 2.60
CA ASP A 191 10.65 35.20 2.42
C ASP A 191 9.37 35.96 2.05
N HIS A 192 8.53 35.38 1.20
CA HIS A 192 7.24 35.98 0.85
C HIS A 192 6.24 35.95 2.01
N CYS A 193 6.26 34.93 2.86
CA CYS A 193 5.41 34.87 4.05
C CYS A 193 5.77 35.96 5.06
N GLU A 194 7.05 36.34 5.14
CA GLU A 194 7.55 37.43 6.00
C GLU A 194 7.13 38.83 5.54
N LEU A 195 6.58 38.99 4.33
CA LEU A 195 6.11 40.29 3.84
C LEU A 195 4.93 40.83 4.64
N ILE A 196 3.98 39.97 5.05
CA ILE A 196 2.81 40.40 5.85
C ILE A 196 3.25 40.97 7.21
N PRO A 197 4.01 40.25 8.06
CA PRO A 197 4.44 40.78 9.35
C PRO A 197 5.35 42.00 9.21
N TYR A 198 6.24 42.01 8.21
CA TYR A 198 7.09 43.17 7.93
C TYR A 198 6.24 44.41 7.58
N LEU A 199 5.36 44.30 6.58
CA LEU A 199 4.52 45.42 6.15
C LEU A 199 3.57 45.85 7.25
N GLY A 200 2.98 44.92 8.00
CA GLY A 200 2.13 45.22 9.15
C GLY A 200 2.83 46.07 10.22
N THR A 201 4.15 45.87 10.41
CA THR A 201 4.95 46.63 11.37
C THR A 201 5.42 47.97 10.81
N LYS A 202 5.75 48.04 9.51
CA LYS A 202 6.34 49.23 8.89
C LYS A 202 5.30 50.22 8.33
N MET A 203 4.12 49.73 7.95
CA MET A 203 2.99 50.55 7.50
C MET A 203 2.23 51.10 8.70
N THR A 204 2.64 52.29 9.16
CA THR A 204 1.91 53.00 10.22
C THR A 204 0.79 53.85 9.64
N ARG A 205 -0.15 54.30 10.48
CA ARG A 205 -1.25 55.19 10.06
C ARG A 205 -0.76 56.55 9.52
N LYS A 206 0.49 56.94 9.82
CA LYS A 206 1.08 58.21 9.38
C LYS A 206 1.88 57.96 8.10
N TYR A 207 1.51 58.66 7.04
CA TYR A 207 2.26 58.64 5.79
C TYR A 207 3.72 59.09 6.02
N LYS A 208 4.65 58.40 5.37
CA LYS A 208 6.08 58.75 5.34
C LYS A 208 6.48 59.03 3.90
N GLU A 209 7.15 60.15 3.67
CA GLU A 209 7.76 60.45 2.37
C GLU A 209 8.79 59.38 1.97
N PRO A 210 8.99 59.10 0.67
CA PRO A 210 9.89 58.04 0.19
C PRO A 210 11.28 58.07 0.81
N GLN A 211 11.87 59.26 0.97
CA GLN A 211 13.19 59.48 1.57
C GLN A 211 13.29 59.06 3.05
N ASN A 212 12.15 58.99 3.75
CA ASN A 212 12.06 58.66 5.18
C ASN A 212 11.59 57.21 5.42
N ARG A 213 11.46 56.40 4.36
CA ARG A 213 11.08 54.98 4.45
C ARG A 213 12.33 54.10 4.61
N PRO A 214 12.19 52.89 5.17
CA PRO A 214 13.25 51.89 5.08
C PRO A 214 13.66 51.65 3.63
N ILE A 215 14.95 51.47 3.38
CA ILE A 215 15.55 51.36 2.03
C ILE A 215 14.87 50.26 1.19
N ASP A 216 14.48 49.16 1.82
CA ASP A 216 13.88 47.99 1.17
C ASP A 216 12.34 48.03 1.11
N PHE A 217 11.70 49.05 1.68
CA PHE A 217 10.26 49.09 1.88
C PHE A 217 9.50 49.06 0.56
N ASP A 218 9.79 49.98 -0.35
CA ASP A 218 9.07 50.10 -1.63
C ASP A 218 9.29 48.84 -2.50
N HIS A 219 10.47 48.23 -2.42
CA HIS A 219 10.77 46.98 -3.10
C HIS A 219 9.93 45.82 -2.55
N LYS A 220 9.92 45.62 -1.22
CA LYS A 220 9.11 44.58 -0.56
C LYS A 220 7.61 44.79 -0.78
N LEU A 221 7.16 46.04 -0.80
CA LEU A 221 5.78 46.38 -1.10
C LEU A 221 5.38 46.03 -2.54
N ARG A 222 6.25 46.33 -3.51
CA ARG A 222 6.04 45.90 -4.92
C ARG A 222 5.98 44.39 -5.04
N ILE A 223 6.88 43.65 -4.37
CA ILE A 223 6.83 42.18 -4.35
C ILE A 223 5.49 41.73 -3.78
N PHE A 224 5.08 42.25 -2.61
CA PHE A 224 3.82 41.89 -1.98
C PHE A 224 2.65 42.01 -2.95
N PHE A 225 2.49 43.14 -3.64
CA PHE A 225 1.39 43.30 -4.61
C PHE A 225 1.51 42.39 -5.84
N SER A 226 2.73 42.10 -6.31
CA SER A 226 2.94 41.18 -7.45
C SER A 226 2.44 39.76 -7.17
N LEU A 227 2.40 39.35 -5.89
CA LEU A 227 1.94 38.02 -5.49
C LEU A 227 0.43 37.80 -5.64
N LYS A 228 -0.35 38.88 -5.86
CA LYS A 228 -1.81 38.79 -6.03
C LYS A 228 -2.22 37.99 -7.26
N TYR A 229 -1.38 37.98 -8.29
CA TYR A 229 -1.65 37.33 -9.58
C TYR A 229 -0.87 36.02 -9.78
N VAL A 230 -0.22 35.51 -8.72
CA VAL A 230 0.52 34.25 -8.80
C VAL A 230 -0.46 33.09 -8.79
N ASP A 231 -0.56 32.39 -9.93
CA ASP A 231 -1.35 31.17 -10.04
C ASP A 231 -0.69 30.02 -9.26
N LEU A 232 -1.50 29.24 -8.54
CA LEU A 232 -1.05 28.06 -7.78
C LEU A 232 -0.41 27.01 -8.70
N ALA A 233 -0.80 26.97 -9.98
CA ALA A 233 -0.16 26.11 -10.98
C ALA A 233 1.30 26.53 -11.28
N SER A 234 1.58 27.84 -11.29
CA SER A 234 2.92 28.40 -11.57
C SER A 234 3.95 28.15 -10.45
N LEU A 235 3.48 27.89 -9.23
CA LEU A 235 4.34 27.54 -8.10
C LEU A 235 4.77 26.05 -8.12
N ASN A 236 3.92 25.19 -8.68
CA ASN A 236 4.16 23.74 -8.75
C ASN A 236 4.83 23.29 -10.07
N GLY A 237 4.64 24.04 -11.16
CA GLY A 237 5.16 23.72 -12.50
C GLY A 237 6.29 24.65 -12.94
N SER A 238 7.54 24.21 -12.70
CA SER A 238 8.76 24.52 -13.46
C SER A 238 9.97 23.94 -12.78
#